data_AF-A0A3C0ZSM9-F1
#
_entry.id   AF-A0A3C0ZSM9-F1
#
_cell.length_a   1.000
_cell.length_b   1.000
_cell.length_c   1.000
_cell.angle_alpha   90.00
_cell.angle_beta   90.00
_cell.angle_gamma   90.00
#
_symmetry.space_group_name_H-M   'P 1'
#
loop_
_entity.id
_entity.type
_entity.pdbx_description
1 polymer ?
#
loop_
_entity_poly.entity_id
_entity_poly.type
_entity_poly.pdbx_seq_one_letter_code
_entity_poly.pdbx_strand_id
1 'polypeptide(L)'
;MKILLVGGGGREHAIADAIIRSPRTAKLYCAPGNAGIAGIAECVPIGTMDFPALISFAKEKEIDLTVCSMDDPLCAGIVDAFEAEGLRIFGTPANAAIIEGSKAFS
;
A
#
# COMPACT_ATOMS: atom_id res chain seq x y z
N MET A 1 -13.63 1.17 -7.87
CA MET A 1 -12.84 0.74 -6.70
C MET A 1 -12.03 1.91 -6.20
N LYS A 2 -12.09 2.18 -4.90
CA LYS A 2 -11.18 3.09 -4.20
C LYS A 2 -9.96 2.30 -3.77
N ILE A 3 -8.77 2.74 -4.15
CA ILE A 3 -7.51 2.01 -3.92
C ILE A 3 -6.57 2.87 -3.09
N LEU A 4 -5.88 2.25 -2.13
CA LEU A 4 -4.78 2.86 -1.38
C LEU A 4 -3.46 2.21 -1.79
N LEU A 5 -2.51 2.98 -2.29
CA LEU A 5 -1.15 2.53 -2.57
C LEU A 5 -0.19 3.00 -1.48
N VAL A 6 0.51 2.08 -0.84
CA VAL A 6 1.48 2.38 0.23
C VAL A 6 2.89 2.49 -0.37
N GLY A 7 3.48 3.67 -0.22
CA GLY A 7 4.83 4.02 -0.65
C GLY A 7 4.88 5.31 -1.46
N GLY A 8 6.04 5.59 -2.05
CA GLY A 8 6.29 6.86 -2.74
C GLY A 8 7.54 6.86 -3.61
N GLY A 9 8.09 5.68 -3.92
CA GLY A 9 9.22 5.53 -4.82
C GLY A 9 8.82 5.49 -6.29
N GLY A 10 9.79 5.20 -7.16
CA GLY A 10 9.55 5.00 -8.59
C GLY A 10 8.70 3.75 -8.88
N ARG A 11 8.86 2.69 -8.07
CA ARG A 11 8.05 1.46 -8.14
C ARG A 11 6.58 1.78 -7.91
N GLU A 12 6.25 2.54 -6.87
CA GLU A 12 4.88 2.93 -6.58
C GLU A 12 4.32 3.88 -7.64
N HIS A 13 5.14 4.75 -8.24
CA HIS A 13 4.67 5.57 -9.36
C HIS A 13 4.27 4.71 -10.57
N ALA A 14 5.09 3.72 -10.95
CA ALA A 14 4.74 2.80 -12.05
C ALA A 14 3.48 1.98 -11.75
N ILE A 15 3.32 1.53 -10.50
CA ILE A 15 2.11 0.82 -10.05
C ILE A 15 0.89 1.75 -10.10
N ALA A 16 1.00 3.00 -9.64
CA ALA A 16 -0.08 3.98 -9.70
C ALA A 16 -0.53 4.25 -11.15
N ASP A 17 0.41 4.41 -12.08
CA ASP A 17 0.11 4.55 -13.53
C ASP A 17 -0.62 3.32 -14.09
N ALA A 18 -0.22 2.12 -13.68
CA ALA A 18 -0.93 0.90 -14.06
C ALA A 18 -2.36 0.84 -13.50
N ILE A 19 -2.54 1.19 -12.22
CA ILE A 19 -3.83 1.15 -11.54
C ILE A 19 -4.83 2.15 -12.16
N ILE A 20 -4.40 3.39 -12.46
CA ILE A 20 -5.31 4.43 -12.94
C ILE A 20 -5.82 4.16 -14.36
N ARG A 21 -5.11 3.34 -15.16
CA ARG A 21 -5.56 2.90 -16.49
C ARG A 21 -6.72 1.90 -16.46
N SER A 22 -6.99 1.27 -15.31
CA SER A 22 -8.09 0.32 -15.18
C SER A 22 -9.43 1.06 -15.14
N PRO A 23 -10.42 0.68 -15.97
CA PRO A 23 -11.76 1.28 -15.93
C PRO A 23 -12.51 0.98 -14.62
N ARG A 24 -12.00 0.05 -13.80
CA ARG A 24 -12.56 -0.27 -12.48
C ARG A 24 -12.07 0.67 -11.38
N THR A 25 -11.03 1.47 -11.64
CA THR A 25 -10.46 2.40 -10.65
C THR A 25 -11.33 3.65 -10.60
N ALA A 26 -11.96 3.88 -9.45
CA ALA A 26 -12.80 5.07 -9.22
C ALA A 26 -12.00 6.18 -8.54
N LYS A 27 -11.08 5.82 -7.64
CA LYS A 27 -10.22 6.75 -6.91
C LYS A 27 -8.94 6.04 -6.49
N LEU A 28 -7.82 6.73 -6.62
CA LEU A 28 -6.51 6.25 -6.15
C LEU A 28 -5.96 7.23 -5.11
N TYR A 29 -5.60 6.69 -3.95
CA TYR A 29 -4.86 7.37 -2.89
C TYR A 29 -3.45 6.80 -2.82
N CYS A 30 -2.48 7.60 -2.42
CA CYS A 30 -1.12 7.14 -2.18
C CYS A 30 -0.56 7.69 -0.86
N ALA A 31 0.05 6.83 -0.06
CA ALA A 31 0.55 7.17 1.27
C ALA A 31 2.05 6.80 1.41
N PRO A 32 2.99 7.77 1.50
CA PRO A 32 2.80 9.21 1.39
C PRO A 32 2.73 9.73 -0.06
N GLY A 33 3.10 8.91 -1.05
CA GLY A 33 3.27 9.33 -2.43
C GLY A 33 4.47 10.26 -2.66
N ASN A 34 4.53 10.84 -3.86
CA ASN A 34 5.55 11.81 -4.28
C ASN A 34 4.96 12.81 -5.29
N ALA A 35 5.76 13.78 -5.75
CA ALA A 35 5.30 14.82 -6.68
C ALA A 35 4.80 14.27 -8.04
N GLY A 36 5.37 13.18 -8.54
CA GLY A 36 4.91 12.53 -9.77
C GLY A 36 3.56 11.83 -9.57
N ILE A 37 3.44 11.09 -8.47
CA ILE A 37 2.20 10.38 -8.10
C ILE A 37 1.04 11.36 -7.87
N ALA A 38 1.32 12.54 -7.31
CA ALA A 38 0.32 13.59 -7.07
C ALA A 38 -0.40 14.07 -8.35
N GLY A 39 0.17 13.82 -9.53
CA GLY A 39 -0.48 14.11 -10.82
C GLY A 39 -1.57 13.10 -11.22
N ILE A 40 -1.56 11.89 -10.63
CA ILE A 40 -2.45 10.77 -11.01
C ILE A 40 -3.20 10.13 -9.82
N ALA A 41 -2.84 10.49 -8.60
CA ALA A 41 -3.44 10.01 -7.36
C ALA A 41 -3.48 11.10 -6.29
N GLU A 42 -4.36 10.93 -5.29
CA GLU A 42 -4.39 11.80 -4.12
C GLU A 42 -3.36 11.34 -3.09
N CYS A 43 -2.29 12.11 -2.93
CA CYS A 43 -1.26 11.84 -1.93
C CYS A 43 -1.74 12.26 -0.53
N VAL A 44 -1.59 11.38 0.46
CA VAL A 44 -1.96 11.64 1.86
C VAL A 44 -0.73 11.58 2.75
N PRO A 45 -0.56 12.48 3.73
CA PRO A 45 0.65 12.60 4.53
C PRO A 45 0.71 11.54 5.65
N ILE A 46 0.59 10.26 5.28
CA ILE A 46 0.67 9.11 6.19
C ILE A 46 1.94 8.33 5.86
N GLY A 47 2.75 8.03 6.89
CA GLY A 47 3.97 7.25 6.74
C GLY A 47 3.68 5.78 6.45
N THR A 48 4.57 5.13 5.70
CA THR A 48 4.38 3.72 5.27
C THR A 48 4.41 2.71 6.42
N MET A 49 4.98 3.09 7.57
CA MET A 49 5.06 2.27 8.78
C MET A 49 3.99 2.61 9.82
N ASP A 50 3.13 3.61 9.55
CA ASP A 50 2.06 4.00 10.47
C ASP A 50 0.79 3.19 10.17
N PHE A 51 0.84 1.90 10.52
CA PHE A 51 -0.27 0.98 10.25
C PHE A 51 -1.60 1.44 10.89
N PRO A 52 -1.63 1.95 12.14
CA PRO A 52 -2.86 2.48 12.72
C PRO A 52 -3.49 3.59 11.89
N ALA A 53 -2.68 4.55 11.41
CA ALA A 53 -3.18 5.63 10.56
C ALA A 53 -3.64 5.11 9.18
N LEU A 54 -2.88 4.21 8.55
CA LEU A 54 -3.23 3.60 7.27
C LEU A 54 -4.55 2.81 7.34
N ILE A 55 -4.74 2.02 8.40
CA ILE A 55 -5.98 1.25 8.66
C ILE A 55 -7.15 2.19 8.90
N SER A 56 -6.95 3.21 9.75
CA SER A 56 -8.00 4.20 10.04
C SER A 56 -8.43 4.94 8.78
N PHE A 57 -7.46 5.34 7.96
CA PHE A 57 -7.71 5.97 6.67
C PHE A 57 -8.44 5.03 5.70
N ALA A 58 -8.03 3.75 5.63
CA ALA A 58 -8.66 2.77 4.77
C ALA A 58 -10.14 2.55 5.14
N LYS A 59 -10.46 2.52 6.44
CA LYS A 59 -11.84 2.45 6.93
C LYS A 59 -12.62 3.73 6.62
N GLU A 60 -12.06 4.90 6.93
CA GLU A 60 -12.73 6.19 6.72
C GLU A 60 -13.06 6.44 5.24
N LYS A 61 -12.13 6.13 4.33
CA LYS A 61 -12.34 6.33 2.89
C LYS A 61 -13.06 5.16 2.22
N GLU A 62 -13.37 4.09 2.96
CA GLU A 62 -13.96 2.86 2.43
C GLU A 62 -13.11 2.27 1.29
N ILE A 63 -11.81 2.10 1.54
CA ILE A 63 -10.87 1.55 0.56
C ILE A 63 -11.25 0.10 0.25
N ASP A 64 -11.41 -0.19 -1.04
CA ASP A 64 -11.76 -1.53 -1.52
C ASP A 64 -10.55 -2.48 -1.52
N LEU A 65 -9.36 -1.93 -1.80
CA LEU A 65 -8.11 -2.65 -1.90
C LEU A 65 -6.93 -1.74 -1.54
N THR A 66 -6.09 -2.20 -0.64
CA THR A 66 -4.76 -1.63 -0.39
C THR A 66 -3.70 -2.39 -1.17
N VAL A 67 -2.67 -1.71 -1.67
CA VAL A 67 -1.52 -2.32 -2.35
C VAL A 67 -0.27 -1.85 -1.63
N CYS A 68 0.58 -2.78 -1.19
CA CYS A 68 1.88 -2.49 -0.62
C CYS A 68 2.97 -3.23 -1.41
N SER A 69 3.91 -2.48 -1.95
CA SER A 69 5.07 -2.99 -2.67
C SER A 69 6.39 -2.67 -1.97
N MET A 70 6.36 -2.16 -0.74
CA MET A 70 7.57 -1.79 -0.01
C MET A 70 7.98 -2.90 0.96
N ASP A 71 9.27 -3.19 0.98
CA ASP A 71 9.80 -4.39 1.66
C ASP A 71 9.73 -4.22 3.18
N ASP A 72 10.07 -3.03 3.70
CA ASP A 72 10.03 -2.69 5.13
C ASP A 72 8.65 -2.91 5.77
N PRO A 73 7.53 -2.32 5.28
CA PRO A 73 6.22 -2.54 5.87
C PRO A 73 5.69 -3.96 5.66
N LEU A 74 6.05 -4.64 4.55
CA LEU A 74 5.71 -6.05 4.35
C LEU A 74 6.38 -6.93 5.41
N CYS A 75 7.68 -6.77 5.63
CA CYS A 75 8.42 -7.49 6.68
C CYS A 75 7.90 -7.17 8.08
N ALA A 76 7.43 -5.94 8.31
CA ALA A 76 6.85 -5.51 9.58
C ALA A 76 5.39 -5.96 9.79
N GLY A 77 4.78 -6.64 8.83
CA GLY A 77 3.44 -7.24 8.99
C GLY A 77 2.27 -6.31 8.67
N ILE A 78 2.44 -5.37 7.73
CA ILE A 78 1.32 -4.54 7.25
C ILE A 78 0.15 -5.39 6.74
N VAL A 79 0.45 -6.52 6.07
CA VAL A 79 -0.58 -7.42 5.54
C VAL A 79 -1.39 -8.03 6.67
N ASP A 80 -0.70 -8.60 7.66
CA ASP A 80 -1.33 -9.19 8.84
C ASP A 80 -2.20 -8.18 9.61
N ALA A 81 -1.71 -6.93 9.75
CA ALA A 81 -2.43 -5.86 10.41
C ALA A 81 -3.71 -5.44 9.67
N PHE A 82 -3.69 -5.40 8.34
CA PHE A 82 -4.87 -5.08 7.52
C PHE A 82 -5.89 -6.22 7.53
N GLU A 83 -5.43 -7.47 7.38
CA GLU A 83 -6.31 -8.64 7.37
C GLU A 83 -7.01 -8.86 8.71
N ALA A 84 -6.33 -8.60 9.84
CA ALA A 84 -6.91 -8.65 11.18
C ALA A 84 -8.11 -7.71 11.35
N GLU A 85 -8.17 -6.63 10.58
CA GLU A 85 -9.25 -5.64 10.57
C GLU A 85 -10.28 -5.87 9.46
N GLY A 86 -10.19 -7.00 8.74
CA GLY A 86 -11.07 -7.35 7.62
C GLY A 86 -10.84 -6.50 6.36
N LEU A 87 -9.71 -5.81 6.25
CA LEU A 87 -9.38 -4.97 5.10
C LEU A 87 -8.58 -5.77 4.07
N ARG A 88 -8.94 -5.63 2.79
CA ARG A 88 -8.22 -6.30 1.70
C ARG A 88 -6.92 -5.57 1.38
N ILE A 89 -5.83 -6.32 1.32
CA ILE A 89 -4.51 -5.82 0.97
C ILE A 89 -3.80 -6.80 0.03
N PHE A 90 -3.10 -6.26 -0.97
CA PHE A 90 -2.18 -7.00 -1.81
C PHE A 90 -0.75 -6.75 -1.32
N GLY A 91 -0.08 -7.82 -0.91
CA GLY A 91 1.28 -7.83 -0.39
C GLY A 91 1.64 -9.21 0.14
N THR A 92 2.89 -9.41 0.52
CA THR A 92 3.37 -10.65 1.13
C THR A 92 3.21 -10.59 2.66
N PRO A 93 2.56 -11.57 3.32
CA PRO A 93 2.47 -11.62 4.78
C PRO A 93 3.86 -11.75 5.43
N ALA A 94 4.02 -11.31 6.68
CA ALA A 94 5.35 -11.18 7.30
C ALA A 94 6.13 -12.51 7.32
N ASN A 95 5.43 -13.62 7.58
CA ASN A 95 6.03 -14.95 7.61
C ASN A 95 6.58 -15.42 6.24
N ALA A 96 6.05 -14.89 5.14
CA ALA A 96 6.53 -15.16 3.80
C ALA A 96 7.55 -14.10 3.33
N ALA A 97 7.42 -12.85 3.80
CA ALA A 97 8.36 -11.76 3.49
C ALA A 97 9.78 -11.99 4.06
N ILE A 98 9.95 -12.92 5.00
CA ILE A 98 11.27 -13.30 5.52
C ILE A 98 12.25 -13.77 4.44
N ILE A 99 11.76 -14.30 3.31
CA ILE A 99 12.60 -14.70 2.18
C ILE A 99 13.38 -13.52 1.58
N GLU A 100 12.84 -12.31 1.68
CA GLU A 100 13.49 -11.09 1.24
C GLU A 100 14.20 -10.36 2.40
N GLY A 101 13.59 -10.37 3.60
CA GLY A 101 14.13 -9.69 4.78
C GLY A 101 15.34 -10.38 5.44
N SER A 102 15.53 -11.69 5.25
CA SER A 102 16.61 -12.46 5.87
C SER A 102 17.53 -13.11 4.83
N LYS A 103 18.71 -12.53 4.61
CA LYS A 103 19.73 -13.08 3.70
C LYS A 103 20.24 -14.47 4.10
N ALA A 104 20.07 -14.87 5.37
CA ALA A 104 20.47 -16.18 5.86
C ALA A 104 19.42 -17.28 5.62
N PHE A 105 18.19 -16.89 5.25
CA PHE A 105 17.10 -17.82 4.98
C PHE A 105 17.09 -18.32 3.53
N SER A 106 17.68 -17.56 2.59
CA SER A 106 17.67 -17.80 1.14
C SER A 106 18.87 -18.60 0.63
#